data_AF-A0A938T4R6-F1
#
_entry.id   AF-A0A938T4R6-F1
#
_cell.length_a   1.000
_cell.length_b   1.000
_cell.length_c   1.000
_cell.angle_alpha   90.00
_cell.angle_beta   90.00
_cell.angle_gamma   90.00
#
_symmetry.space_group_name_H-M   'P 1'
#
loop_
_entity.id
_entity.type
_entity.pdbx_description
1 polymer ?
#
loop_
_entity_poly.entity_id
_entity_poly.type
_entity_poly.pdbx_seq_one_letter_code
_entity_poly.pdbx_strand_id
1 'polypeptide(L)'
;PRRVRLRAMFEKNVPAIIISRNRIPLPELKLLAQEYGTPVLRTSMITSHFVNECTLVLEELSAPRGRVQGTMLEVMGIGVLLQGPAGIGKSETALSLIGRGYSLVADDVTEVVRSAGGVLAFASEVTRYHMEIRGVGIVHVPSLFGVSAIRRDAMLDLVINLHPYLNDADEERTGLKETEIEILGVKFPYIALPVSSGRDMANIVEAAALNYKLKQLGHDAAKELDDKIVNTFLRKVMK
;
A
#
# COMPACT_ATOMS: atom_id res chain seq x y z
N PRO A 1 6.39 -50.10 -4.28
CA PRO A 1 6.70 -50.05 -5.73
C PRO A 1 6.62 -48.61 -6.30
N ARG A 2 7.40 -48.27 -7.34
CA ARG A 2 7.45 -46.92 -7.94
C ARG A 2 6.08 -46.41 -8.40
N ARG A 3 5.33 -47.25 -9.14
CA ARG A 3 4.00 -46.94 -9.66
C ARG A 3 2.99 -46.58 -8.56
N VAL A 4 3.04 -47.26 -7.41
CA VAL A 4 2.17 -46.98 -6.25
C VAL A 4 2.45 -45.57 -5.69
N ARG A 5 3.73 -45.19 -5.57
CA ARG A 5 4.11 -43.84 -5.09
C ARG A 5 3.70 -42.74 -6.07
N LEU A 6 3.83 -42.98 -7.38
CA LEU A 6 3.38 -42.05 -8.40
C LEU A 6 1.86 -41.88 -8.33
N ARG A 7 1.10 -42.99 -8.27
CA ARG A 7 -0.36 -42.94 -8.15
C ARG A 7 -0.81 -42.15 -6.91
N ALA A 8 -0.19 -42.40 -5.75
CA ALA A 8 -0.49 -41.65 -4.53
C ALA A 8 -0.20 -40.14 -4.64
N MET A 9 0.66 -39.70 -5.54
CA MET A 9 0.89 -38.28 -5.82
C MET A 9 -0.24 -37.69 -6.68
N PHE A 10 -0.71 -38.41 -7.69
CA PHE A 10 -1.85 -37.98 -8.52
C PHE A 10 -3.17 -37.96 -7.74
N GLU A 11 -3.36 -38.89 -6.80
CA GLU A 11 -4.52 -38.94 -5.90
C GLU A 11 -4.66 -37.67 -5.03
N LYS A 12 -3.61 -36.85 -4.90
CA LYS A 12 -3.66 -35.55 -4.23
C LYS A 12 -4.26 -34.43 -5.08
N ASN A 13 -4.71 -34.72 -6.31
CA ASN A 13 -5.29 -33.74 -7.25
C ASN A 13 -4.38 -32.52 -7.48
N VAL A 14 -3.08 -32.77 -7.70
CA VAL A 14 -2.13 -31.70 -8.02
C VAL A 14 -2.51 -31.03 -9.35
N PRO A 15 -2.43 -29.68 -9.46
CA PRO A 15 -2.88 -28.97 -10.66
C PRO A 15 -1.97 -29.19 -11.87
N ALA A 16 -0.68 -29.46 -11.64
CA ALA A 16 0.30 -29.79 -12.67
C ALA A 16 1.53 -30.45 -12.05
N ILE A 17 2.32 -31.15 -12.86
CA ILE A 17 3.63 -31.68 -12.49
C ILE A 17 4.69 -31.05 -13.39
N ILE A 18 5.72 -30.45 -12.80
CA ILE A 18 6.84 -29.86 -13.54
C ILE A 18 8.08 -30.73 -13.39
N ILE A 19 8.66 -31.12 -14.53
CA ILE A 19 9.94 -31.84 -14.62
C ILE A 19 11.06 -30.84 -14.96
N SER A 20 11.90 -30.55 -13.97
CA SER A 20 13.03 -29.61 -14.10
C SER A 20 14.26 -30.22 -14.81
N ARG A 21 15.26 -29.39 -15.12
CA ARG A 21 16.53 -29.74 -15.78
C ARG A 21 16.37 -30.47 -17.12
N ASN A 22 15.28 -30.18 -17.83
CA ASN A 22 14.85 -30.78 -19.08
C ASN A 22 14.84 -32.32 -19.05
N ARG A 23 14.65 -32.95 -17.87
CA ARG A 23 14.61 -34.41 -17.78
C ARG A 23 13.42 -34.97 -18.56
N ILE A 24 13.60 -36.19 -19.08
CA ILE A 24 12.53 -36.90 -19.79
C ILE A 24 11.58 -37.50 -18.74
N PRO A 25 10.27 -37.22 -18.79
CA PRO A 25 9.31 -37.81 -17.88
C PRO A 25 9.24 -39.33 -18.06
N LEU A 26 9.14 -40.08 -16.96
CA LEU A 26 9.01 -41.54 -16.99
C LEU A 26 7.74 -41.96 -17.74
N PRO A 27 7.74 -43.07 -18.52
CA PRO A 27 6.54 -43.54 -19.22
C PRO A 27 5.34 -43.78 -18.30
N GLU A 28 5.58 -44.38 -17.13
CA GLU A 28 4.54 -44.58 -16.09
C GLU A 28 3.91 -43.27 -15.61
N LEU A 29 4.71 -42.19 -15.51
CA LEU A 29 4.23 -40.88 -15.09
C LEU A 29 3.33 -40.27 -16.18
N LYS A 30 3.68 -40.43 -17.46
CA LYS A 30 2.85 -39.94 -18.58
C LYS A 30 1.51 -40.67 -18.66
N LEU A 31 1.50 -41.98 -18.48
CA LEU A 31 0.27 -42.78 -18.48
C LEU A 31 -0.65 -42.36 -17.33
N LEU A 32 -0.12 -42.23 -16.11
CA LEU A 32 -0.89 -41.77 -14.96
C LEU A 32 -1.36 -40.31 -15.14
N ALA A 33 -0.53 -39.44 -15.70
CA ALA A 33 -0.92 -38.06 -16.00
C ALA A 33 -2.12 -37.99 -16.97
N GLN A 34 -2.17 -38.88 -17.97
CA GLN A 34 -3.29 -38.99 -18.90
C GLN A 34 -4.53 -39.60 -18.23
N GLU A 35 -4.37 -40.61 -17.38
CA GLU A 35 -5.45 -41.25 -16.59
C GLU A 35 -6.13 -40.24 -15.64
N TYR A 36 -5.33 -39.39 -14.97
CA TYR A 36 -5.81 -38.39 -13.99
C TYR A 36 -6.06 -37.01 -14.60
N GLY A 37 -5.80 -36.80 -15.89
CA GLY A 37 -5.96 -35.50 -16.56
C GLY A 37 -5.03 -34.39 -16.06
N THR A 38 -3.89 -34.74 -15.46
CA THR A 38 -2.92 -33.78 -14.89
C THR A 38 -1.86 -33.36 -15.92
N PRO A 39 -1.69 -32.06 -16.23
CA PRO A 39 -0.64 -31.59 -17.12
C PRO A 39 0.77 -31.92 -16.63
N VAL A 40 1.64 -32.38 -17.53
CA VAL A 40 3.08 -32.61 -17.27
C VAL A 40 3.91 -31.66 -18.11
N LEU A 41 4.54 -30.70 -17.45
CA LEU A 41 5.35 -29.65 -18.06
C LEU A 41 6.84 -29.94 -17.86
N ARG A 42 7.68 -29.39 -18.74
CA ARG A 42 9.14 -29.51 -18.67
C ARG A 42 9.76 -28.13 -18.70
N THR A 43 10.82 -27.94 -17.92
CA THR A 43 11.65 -26.74 -17.95
C THR A 43 13.13 -27.11 -17.92
N SER A 44 13.98 -26.34 -18.60
CA SER A 44 15.44 -26.47 -18.54
C SER A 44 16.02 -25.92 -17.24
N MET A 45 15.24 -25.15 -16.47
CA MET A 45 15.69 -24.55 -15.21
C MET A 45 16.17 -25.60 -14.21
N ILE A 46 17.19 -25.23 -13.44
CA ILE A 46 17.63 -25.99 -12.27
C ILE A 46 16.48 -25.97 -11.25
N THR A 47 16.30 -27.11 -10.58
CA THR A 47 15.16 -27.36 -9.67
C THR A 47 14.98 -26.25 -8.62
N SER A 48 16.05 -25.80 -7.95
CA SER A 48 15.99 -24.74 -6.94
C SER A 48 15.56 -23.39 -7.53
N HIS A 49 16.13 -23.00 -8.68
CA HIS A 49 15.73 -21.76 -9.36
C HIS A 49 14.27 -21.82 -9.79
N PHE A 50 13.82 -22.93 -10.37
CA PHE A 50 12.41 -23.07 -10.75
C PHE A 50 11.48 -22.98 -9.56
N VAL A 51 11.81 -23.65 -8.44
CA VAL A 51 10.99 -23.59 -7.22
C VAL A 51 10.92 -22.16 -6.70
N ASN A 52 12.04 -21.45 -6.61
CA ASN A 52 12.05 -20.06 -6.13
C ASN A 52 11.21 -19.13 -7.01
N GLU A 53 11.40 -19.15 -8.33
CA GLU A 53 10.61 -18.34 -9.26
C GLU A 53 9.12 -18.67 -9.19
N CYS A 54 8.79 -19.98 -9.15
CA CYS A 54 7.41 -20.43 -9.04
C CYS A 54 6.78 -19.99 -7.71
N THR A 55 7.52 -20.06 -6.60
CA THR A 55 7.06 -19.58 -5.30
C THR A 55 6.75 -18.09 -5.35
N LEU A 56 7.64 -17.26 -5.91
CA LEU A 56 7.41 -15.82 -6.02
C LEU A 56 6.15 -15.50 -6.85
N VAL A 57 5.99 -16.16 -8.00
CA VAL A 57 4.81 -15.98 -8.85
C VAL A 57 3.53 -16.46 -8.15
N LEU A 58 3.57 -17.60 -7.47
CA LEU A 58 2.39 -18.10 -6.74
C LEU A 58 2.03 -17.21 -5.56
N GLU A 59 3.02 -16.66 -4.85
CA GLU A 59 2.81 -15.65 -3.80
C GLU A 59 2.15 -14.39 -4.38
N GLU A 60 2.63 -13.87 -5.51
CA GLU A 60 2.03 -12.71 -6.18
C GLU A 60 0.60 -12.96 -6.65
N LEU A 61 0.34 -14.13 -7.25
CA LEU A 61 -0.99 -14.52 -7.75
C LEU A 61 -1.99 -14.79 -6.63
N SER A 62 -1.52 -15.25 -5.46
CA SER A 62 -2.37 -15.55 -4.30
C SER A 62 -2.42 -14.42 -3.27
N ALA A 63 -1.65 -13.34 -3.48
CA ALA A 63 -1.62 -12.20 -2.59
C ALA A 63 -3.03 -11.61 -2.41
N PRO A 64 -3.49 -11.36 -1.17
CA PRO A 64 -4.73 -10.64 -0.92
C PRO A 64 -4.77 -9.30 -1.65
N ARG A 65 -5.86 -9.04 -2.37
CA ARG A 65 -6.10 -7.79 -3.10
C ARG A 65 -7.38 -7.13 -2.62
N GLY A 66 -7.44 -5.81 -2.73
CA GLY A 66 -8.61 -5.03 -2.37
C GLY A 66 -8.65 -3.71 -3.11
N ARG A 67 -9.71 -2.96 -2.85
CA ARG A 67 -9.86 -1.58 -3.30
C ARG A 67 -10.20 -0.73 -2.10
N VAL A 68 -9.57 0.44 -2.01
CA VAL A 68 -9.82 1.41 -0.96
C VAL A 68 -10.18 2.74 -1.62
N GLN A 69 -11.24 3.36 -1.13
CA GLN A 69 -11.64 4.68 -1.61
C GLN A 69 -10.72 5.74 -0.99
N GLY A 70 -10.12 6.57 -1.83
CA GLY A 70 -9.13 7.56 -1.45
C GLY A 70 -8.08 7.80 -2.52
N THR A 71 -7.37 8.91 -2.37
CA THR A 71 -6.30 9.35 -3.26
C THR A 71 -4.95 8.95 -2.65
N MET A 72 -4.16 8.19 -3.38
CA MET A 72 -2.82 7.72 -2.96
C MET A 72 -1.74 8.61 -3.57
N LEU A 73 -0.82 9.08 -2.72
CA LEU A 73 0.30 9.96 -3.07
C LEU A 73 1.61 9.41 -2.51
N GLU A 74 2.73 9.74 -3.15
CA GLU A 74 4.07 9.62 -2.56
C GLU A 74 4.55 11.02 -2.16
N VAL A 75 4.68 11.25 -0.85
CA VAL A 75 5.12 12.52 -0.26
C VAL A 75 6.45 12.30 0.45
N MET A 76 7.55 12.83 -0.10
CA MET A 76 8.91 12.65 0.43
C MET A 76 9.32 11.17 0.65
N GLY A 77 8.86 10.28 -0.22
CA GLY A 77 9.08 8.83 -0.13
C GLY A 77 8.17 8.11 0.88
N ILE A 78 7.17 8.80 1.44
CA ILE A 78 6.12 8.21 2.29
C ILE A 78 4.85 8.06 1.46
N GLY A 79 4.30 6.85 1.40
CA GLY A 79 3.01 6.62 0.76
C GLY A 79 1.86 7.03 1.66
N VAL A 80 1.13 8.05 1.22
CA VAL A 80 0.02 8.66 1.96
C VAL A 80 -1.29 8.37 1.24
N LEU A 81 -2.21 7.69 1.93
CA LEU A 81 -3.58 7.51 1.47
C LEU A 81 -4.49 8.58 2.09
N LEU A 82 -4.99 9.48 1.26
CA LEU A 82 -5.98 10.48 1.63
C LEU A 82 -7.40 9.91 1.51
N GLN A 83 -8.10 9.82 2.64
CA GLN A 83 -9.49 9.41 2.73
C GLN A 83 -10.38 10.57 3.16
N GLY A 84 -11.70 10.39 3.05
CA GLY A 84 -12.69 11.38 3.45
C GLY A 84 -13.89 11.39 2.51
N PRO A 85 -14.97 12.12 2.87
CA PRO A 85 -16.18 12.16 2.07
C PRO A 85 -15.94 12.81 0.69
N ALA A 86 -16.84 12.55 -0.25
CA ALA A 86 -16.78 13.15 -1.58
C ALA A 86 -16.89 14.68 -1.48
N GLY A 87 -15.99 15.40 -2.16
CA GLY A 87 -15.99 16.87 -2.16
C GLY A 87 -15.38 17.54 -0.93
N ILE A 88 -14.74 16.80 -0.03
CA ILE A 88 -14.05 17.38 1.14
C ILE A 88 -12.75 18.13 0.78
N GLY A 89 -12.25 17.98 -0.45
CA GLY A 89 -10.98 18.59 -0.87
C GLY A 89 -9.81 17.61 -1.09
N LYS A 90 -10.06 16.29 -1.24
CA LYS A 90 -8.99 15.29 -1.44
C LYS A 90 -8.18 15.58 -2.70
N SER A 91 -8.86 15.72 -3.84
CA SER A 91 -8.22 15.95 -5.14
C SER A 91 -7.53 17.31 -5.19
N GLU A 92 -8.10 18.35 -4.57
CA GLU A 92 -7.50 19.67 -4.44
C GLU A 92 -6.23 19.66 -3.57
N THR A 93 -6.26 18.91 -2.45
CA THR A 93 -5.08 18.70 -1.59
C THR A 93 -3.99 17.93 -2.34
N ALA A 94 -4.37 16.87 -3.05
CA ALA A 94 -3.47 16.07 -3.87
C ALA A 94 -2.84 16.91 -4.99
N LEU A 95 -3.63 17.72 -5.70
CA LEU A 95 -3.15 18.61 -6.75
C LEU A 95 -2.14 19.63 -6.23
N SER A 96 -2.40 20.22 -5.06
CA SER A 96 -1.46 21.16 -4.41
C SER A 96 -0.14 20.47 -4.02
N LEU A 97 -0.20 19.24 -3.49
CA LEU A 97 1.00 18.43 -3.21
C LEU A 97 1.77 18.09 -4.49
N ILE A 98 1.08 17.73 -5.57
CA ILE A 98 1.72 17.49 -6.87
C ILE A 98 2.40 18.75 -7.39
N GLY A 99 1.76 19.91 -7.25
CA GLY A 99 2.35 21.21 -7.59
C GLY A 99 3.62 21.56 -6.78
N ARG A 100 3.78 20.97 -5.59
CA ARG A 100 5.01 21.06 -4.76
C ARG A 100 6.10 20.07 -5.16
N GLY A 101 5.85 19.23 -6.15
CA GLY A 101 6.82 18.24 -6.67
C GLY A 101 6.60 16.81 -6.16
N TYR A 102 5.51 16.54 -5.43
CA TYR A 102 5.15 15.18 -5.01
C TYR A 102 4.44 14.41 -6.14
N SER A 103 4.22 13.12 -5.92
CA SER A 103 3.75 12.24 -6.99
C SER A 103 2.40 11.61 -6.70
N LEU A 104 1.51 11.62 -7.69
CA LEU A 104 0.27 10.86 -7.70
C LEU A 104 0.54 9.38 -7.95
N VAL A 105 -0.08 8.51 -7.16
CA VAL A 105 -0.10 7.05 -7.38
C VAL A 105 -1.47 6.63 -7.92
N ALA A 106 -2.55 7.07 -7.26
CA ALA A 106 -3.93 6.79 -7.65
C ALA A 106 -4.87 7.89 -7.15
N ASP A 107 -5.97 8.13 -7.86
CA ASP A 107 -7.03 9.06 -7.45
C ASP A 107 -8.39 8.35 -7.37
N ASP A 108 -9.24 8.81 -6.45
CA ASP A 108 -10.57 8.29 -6.08
C ASP A 108 -10.63 6.83 -5.59
N VAL A 109 -10.15 5.87 -6.38
CA VAL A 109 -10.09 4.45 -6.04
C VAL A 109 -8.66 3.94 -6.16
N THR A 110 -8.10 3.54 -5.03
CA THR A 110 -6.78 2.95 -4.92
C THR A 110 -6.91 1.43 -4.86
N GLU A 111 -6.25 0.72 -5.78
CA GLU A 111 -6.10 -0.73 -5.70
C GLU A 111 -4.95 -1.06 -4.75
N VAL A 112 -5.14 -2.07 -3.92
CA VAL A 112 -4.15 -2.48 -2.91
C VAL A 112 -3.89 -3.98 -3.00
N VAL A 113 -2.64 -4.37 -2.80
CA VAL A 113 -2.21 -5.77 -2.73
C VAL A 113 -1.26 -5.96 -1.56
N ARG A 114 -1.42 -7.06 -0.82
CA ARG A 114 -0.49 -7.42 0.24
C ARG A 114 0.83 -7.88 -0.38
N SER A 115 1.94 -7.35 0.11
CA SER A 115 3.30 -7.70 -0.29
C SER A 115 4.13 -8.07 0.94
N ALA A 116 5.30 -8.67 0.73
CA ALA A 116 6.20 -9.09 1.82
C ALA A 116 6.55 -7.93 2.78
N GLY A 117 6.61 -6.70 2.26
CA GLY A 117 6.96 -5.49 3.03
C GLY A 117 5.76 -4.68 3.57
N GLY A 118 4.51 -5.11 3.35
CA GLY A 118 3.33 -4.33 3.74
C GLY A 118 2.21 -4.37 2.70
N VAL A 119 1.62 -3.21 2.40
CA VAL A 119 0.58 -3.08 1.37
C VAL A 119 1.10 -2.18 0.26
N LEU A 120 1.10 -2.70 -0.97
CA LEU A 120 1.42 -1.92 -2.17
C LEU A 120 0.12 -1.34 -2.73
N ALA A 121 0.11 -0.04 -3.00
CA ALA A 121 -1.02 0.71 -3.54
C ALA A 121 -0.72 1.20 -4.96
N PHE A 122 -1.71 1.12 -5.84
CA PHE A 122 -1.59 1.52 -7.24
C PHE A 122 -2.95 1.89 -7.84
N ALA A 123 -2.93 2.55 -9.01
CA ALA A 123 -4.15 2.85 -9.75
C ALA A 123 -4.56 1.69 -10.65
N SER A 124 -5.87 1.55 -10.87
CA SER A 124 -6.39 0.71 -11.95
C SER A 124 -5.84 1.16 -13.31
N GLU A 125 -5.74 0.27 -14.30
CA GLU A 125 -5.25 0.66 -15.63
C GLU A 125 -6.07 1.78 -16.28
N VAL A 126 -7.38 1.82 -16.02
CA VAL A 126 -8.30 2.80 -16.61
C VAL A 126 -8.09 4.19 -16.01
N THR A 127 -7.89 4.29 -14.70
CA THR A 127 -7.76 5.58 -13.98
C THR A 127 -6.31 6.03 -13.80
N ARG A 128 -5.34 5.20 -14.21
CA ARG A 128 -3.90 5.48 -14.07
C ARG A 128 -3.55 6.85 -14.63
N TYR A 129 -2.84 7.65 -13.83
CA TYR A 129 -2.36 8.99 -14.16
C TYR A 129 -3.43 10.06 -14.42
N HIS A 130 -4.70 9.72 -14.23
CA HIS A 130 -5.81 10.66 -14.36
C HIS A 130 -6.30 11.08 -12.97
N MET A 131 -6.81 12.30 -12.89
CA MET A 131 -7.42 12.88 -11.69
C MET A 131 -8.64 13.67 -12.11
N GLU A 132 -9.73 13.60 -11.32
CA GLU A 132 -10.88 14.47 -11.52
C GLU A 132 -10.74 15.73 -10.65
N ILE A 133 -10.77 16.90 -11.28
CA ILE A 133 -10.75 18.19 -10.58
C ILE A 133 -12.09 18.87 -10.81
N ARG A 134 -12.80 19.18 -9.72
CA ARG A 134 -14.11 19.85 -9.81
C ARG A 134 -13.97 21.21 -10.51
N GLY A 135 -14.87 21.46 -11.46
CA GLY A 135 -14.86 22.68 -12.27
C GLY A 135 -13.87 22.68 -13.44
N VAL A 136 -12.96 21.71 -13.51
CA VAL A 136 -12.02 21.52 -14.64
C VAL A 136 -12.36 20.27 -15.43
N GLY A 137 -12.72 19.18 -14.75
CA GLY A 137 -12.95 17.86 -15.33
C GLY A 137 -11.78 16.91 -15.10
N ILE A 138 -11.73 15.84 -15.89
CA ILE A 138 -10.66 14.84 -15.84
C ILE A 138 -9.39 15.41 -16.47
N VAL A 139 -8.27 15.35 -15.75
CA VAL A 139 -6.97 15.80 -16.22
C VAL A 139 -5.96 14.65 -16.28
N HIS A 140 -5.01 14.74 -17.21
CA HIS A 140 -3.87 13.85 -17.27
C HIS A 140 -2.66 14.48 -16.57
N VAL A 141 -2.33 13.98 -15.38
CA VAL A 141 -1.31 14.57 -14.49
C VAL A 141 0.08 14.69 -15.13
N PRO A 142 0.61 13.65 -15.84
CA PRO A 142 1.93 13.75 -16.47
C PRO A 142 2.02 14.84 -17.55
N SER A 143 0.92 15.14 -18.23
CA SER A 143 0.90 16.21 -19.26
C SER A 143 0.98 17.61 -18.64
N LEU A 144 0.47 17.77 -17.41
CA LEU A 144 0.42 19.05 -16.72
C LEU A 144 1.66 19.31 -15.86
N PHE A 145 2.16 18.27 -15.19
CA PHE A 145 3.21 18.39 -14.16
C PHE A 145 4.48 17.59 -14.48
N GLY A 146 4.53 16.91 -15.61
CA GLY A 146 5.66 16.10 -16.05
C GLY A 146 5.68 14.70 -15.45
N VAL A 147 6.60 13.87 -15.94
CA VAL A 147 6.71 12.45 -15.57
C VAL A 147 7.14 12.21 -14.11
N SER A 148 7.71 13.22 -13.44
CA SER A 148 8.09 13.13 -12.02
C SER A 148 6.87 13.21 -11.09
N ALA A 149 5.75 13.76 -11.56
CA ALA A 149 4.52 13.97 -10.80
C ALA A 149 3.69 12.69 -10.61
N ILE A 150 4.17 11.54 -11.08
CA ILE A 150 3.46 10.26 -10.99
C ILE A 150 4.37 9.14 -10.51
N ARG A 151 3.74 8.12 -9.94
CA ARG A 151 4.32 6.80 -9.65
C ARG A 151 3.35 5.73 -10.13
N ARG A 152 3.89 4.56 -10.49
CA ARG A 152 3.06 3.40 -10.88
C ARG A 152 2.39 2.76 -9.67
N ASP A 153 3.10 2.76 -8.56
CA ASP A 153 2.77 2.13 -7.30
C ASP A 153 3.59 2.80 -6.18
N ALA A 154 3.14 2.64 -4.94
CA ALA A 154 3.86 3.03 -3.73
C ALA A 154 3.46 2.12 -2.56
N MET A 155 4.37 1.90 -1.61
CA MET A 155 4.02 1.25 -0.35
C MET A 155 3.12 2.19 0.46
N LEU A 156 2.05 1.67 1.05
CA LEU A 156 1.23 2.44 1.98
C LEU A 156 1.94 2.54 3.33
N ASP A 157 2.13 3.75 3.82
CA ASP A 157 2.79 4.02 5.09
C ASP A 157 1.87 4.73 6.09
N LEU A 158 1.04 5.66 5.60
CA LEU A 158 0.23 6.55 6.42
C LEU A 158 -1.17 6.73 5.82
N VAL A 159 -2.21 6.61 6.65
CA VAL A 159 -3.59 6.93 6.26
C VAL A 159 -4.02 8.24 6.91
N ILE A 160 -4.47 9.19 6.11
CA ILE A 160 -4.98 10.48 6.58
C ILE A 160 -6.43 10.60 6.14
N ASN A 161 -7.34 10.74 7.10
CA ASN A 161 -8.75 10.97 6.85
C ASN A 161 -9.09 12.45 7.01
N LEU A 162 -9.47 13.07 5.90
CA LEU A 162 -10.01 14.43 5.87
C LEU A 162 -11.49 14.38 6.26
N HIS A 163 -11.88 15.15 7.28
CA HIS A 163 -13.27 15.25 7.71
C HIS A 163 -13.74 16.71 7.80
N PRO A 164 -15.05 16.98 7.68
CA PRO A 164 -15.57 18.32 7.91
C PRO A 164 -15.28 18.80 9.34
N TYR A 165 -14.94 20.07 9.50
CA TYR A 165 -14.90 20.71 10.82
C TYR A 165 -16.34 20.95 11.30
N LEU A 166 -16.80 20.20 12.32
CA LEU A 166 -18.18 20.28 12.78
C LEU A 166 -18.34 21.10 14.06
N ASN A 167 -17.43 21.02 15.05
CA ASN A 167 -17.44 21.81 16.30
C ASN A 167 -16.07 21.72 17.05
N ASP A 168 -15.87 22.53 18.10
CA ASP A 168 -14.67 22.50 18.98
C ASP A 168 -14.42 21.13 19.65
N ALA A 169 -15.42 20.25 19.72
CA ALA A 169 -15.26 18.87 20.20
C ALA A 169 -14.37 17.98 19.28
N ASP A 170 -14.09 18.41 18.05
CA ASP A 170 -13.15 17.72 17.16
C ASP A 170 -11.68 18.08 17.49
N GLU A 171 -11.41 19.20 18.19
CA GLU A 171 -10.05 19.56 18.63
C GLU A 171 -9.53 18.58 19.71
N GLU A 172 -10.41 18.00 20.55
CA GLU A 172 -10.04 16.96 21.51
C GLU A 172 -9.62 15.63 20.86
N ARG A 173 -9.91 15.42 19.56
CA ARG A 173 -9.47 14.26 18.78
C ARG A 173 -8.18 14.51 18.00
N THR A 174 -7.79 15.78 17.87
CA THR A 174 -6.51 16.16 17.28
C THR A 174 -5.46 16.26 18.38
N GLY A 175 -4.61 15.23 18.53
CA GLY A 175 -3.28 15.50 19.10
C GLY A 175 -2.54 14.41 19.87
N LEU A 176 -3.17 13.36 20.41
CA LEU A 176 -2.44 12.49 21.37
C LEU A 176 -2.70 10.98 21.27
N LYS A 177 -3.70 10.50 20.52
CA LYS A 177 -3.90 9.06 20.34
C LYS A 177 -3.37 8.62 18.99
N GLU A 178 -2.33 7.80 19.03
CA GLU A 178 -1.93 6.98 17.89
C GLU A 178 -3.08 6.02 17.59
N THR A 179 -3.85 6.36 16.56
CA THR A 179 -4.89 5.49 16.02
C THR A 179 -4.33 4.71 14.86
N GLU A 180 -4.77 3.47 14.72
CA GLU A 180 -4.36 2.58 13.64
C GLU A 180 -5.59 2.15 12.83
N ILE A 181 -5.40 1.94 11.54
CA ILE A 181 -6.38 1.31 10.65
C ILE A 181 -5.78 0.06 10.02
N GLU A 182 -6.59 -0.99 9.83
CA GLU A 182 -6.16 -2.23 9.21
C GLU A 182 -6.59 -2.29 7.74
N ILE A 183 -5.64 -2.52 6.84
CA ILE A 183 -5.88 -2.75 5.41
C ILE A 183 -5.17 -4.05 5.03
N LEU A 184 -5.93 -5.02 4.50
CA LEU A 184 -5.44 -6.35 4.11
C LEU A 184 -4.65 -7.08 5.23
N GLY A 185 -5.04 -6.91 6.49
CA GLY A 185 -4.38 -7.54 7.64
C GLY A 185 -3.11 -6.82 8.12
N VAL A 186 -2.81 -5.64 7.59
CA VAL A 186 -1.67 -4.81 8.00
C VAL A 186 -2.19 -3.53 8.65
N LYS A 187 -1.61 -3.15 9.78
CA LYS A 187 -1.97 -1.94 10.51
C LYS A 187 -1.14 -0.75 10.05
N PHE A 188 -1.80 0.39 9.85
CA PHE A 188 -1.19 1.64 9.44
C PHE A 188 -1.57 2.75 10.43
N PRO A 189 -0.66 3.68 10.74
CA PRO A 189 -1.01 4.89 11.46
C PRO A 189 -2.13 5.63 10.71
N TYR A 190 -3.08 6.11 11.50
CA TYR A 190 -4.27 6.81 11.04
C TYR A 190 -4.30 8.19 11.68
N ILE A 191 -4.47 9.24 10.86
CA ILE A 191 -4.60 10.62 11.32
C ILE A 191 -5.91 11.18 10.79
N ALA A 192 -6.78 11.63 11.69
CA ALA A 192 -7.97 12.40 11.32
C ALA A 192 -7.61 13.90 11.29
N LEU A 193 -7.80 14.55 10.14
CA LEU A 193 -7.55 15.98 9.96
C LEU A 193 -8.85 16.71 9.61
N PRO A 194 -9.25 17.72 10.40
CA PRO A 194 -10.40 18.55 10.05
C PRO A 194 -10.03 19.50 8.90
N VAL A 195 -10.94 19.59 7.92
CA VAL A 195 -10.87 20.56 6.83
C VAL A 195 -11.74 21.76 7.16
N SER A 196 -11.13 22.94 7.15
CA SER A 196 -11.81 24.24 7.29
C SER A 196 -11.25 25.24 6.29
N SER A 197 -12.02 26.28 5.98
CA SER A 197 -11.60 27.35 5.08
C SER A 197 -10.37 28.08 5.65
N GLY A 198 -9.36 28.29 4.81
CA GLY A 198 -8.11 28.96 5.19
C GLY A 198 -6.99 28.04 5.70
N ARG A 199 -7.26 26.75 5.92
CA ARG A 199 -6.19 25.77 6.20
C ARG A 199 -5.54 25.28 4.91
N ASP A 200 -4.22 25.35 4.85
CA ASP A 200 -3.45 24.73 3.78
C ASP A 200 -3.30 23.23 4.07
N MET A 201 -4.26 22.45 3.58
CA MET A 201 -4.29 21.00 3.80
C MET A 201 -3.08 20.29 3.20
N ALA A 202 -2.52 20.79 2.10
CA ALA A 202 -1.32 20.20 1.50
C ALA A 202 -0.13 20.34 2.46
N ASN A 203 0.05 21.52 3.06
CA ASN A 203 1.10 21.75 4.04
C ASN A 203 0.92 20.89 5.30
N ILE A 204 -0.31 20.70 5.77
CA ILE A 204 -0.58 19.87 6.95
C ILE A 204 -0.31 18.39 6.64
N VAL A 205 -0.73 17.89 5.47
CA VAL A 205 -0.43 16.51 5.03
C VAL A 205 1.07 16.29 4.89
N GLU A 206 1.79 17.25 4.31
CA GLU A 206 3.24 17.22 4.17
C GLU A 206 3.94 17.16 5.53
N ALA A 207 3.52 18.00 6.48
CA ALA A 207 4.03 17.98 7.85
C ALA A 207 3.72 16.65 8.56
N ALA A 208 2.54 16.06 8.34
CA ALA A 208 2.16 14.77 8.89
C ALA A 208 3.04 13.63 8.35
N ALA A 209 3.32 13.62 7.04
CA ALA A 209 4.22 12.65 6.41
C ALA A 209 5.66 12.77 6.94
N LEU A 210 6.16 14.01 7.08
CA LEU A 210 7.46 14.29 7.69
C LEU A 210 7.52 13.84 9.15
N ASN A 211 6.50 14.13 9.94
CA ASN A 211 6.44 13.71 11.34
C ASN A 211 6.43 12.18 11.47
N TYR A 212 5.69 11.49 10.60
CA TYR A 212 5.74 10.03 10.52
C TYR A 212 7.16 9.53 10.23
N LYS A 213 7.85 10.13 9.25
CA LYS A 213 9.24 9.79 8.91
C LYS A 213 10.20 10.03 10.08
N LEU A 214 10.04 11.13 10.81
CA LEU A 214 10.83 11.42 12.01
C LEU A 214 10.62 10.40 13.12
N LYS A 215 9.36 9.99 13.37
CA LYS A 215 9.04 8.91 14.33
C LYS A 215 9.71 7.59 13.95
N GLN A 216 9.73 7.24 12.66
CA GLN A 216 10.44 6.04 12.18
C GLN A 216 11.96 6.12 12.39
N LEU A 217 12.53 7.33 12.41
CA LEU A 217 13.94 7.57 12.74
C LEU A 217 14.21 7.67 14.25
N GLY A 218 13.19 7.46 15.10
CA GLY A 218 13.30 7.49 16.56
C GLY A 218 13.15 8.89 17.17
N HIS A 219 12.76 9.89 16.39
CA HIS A 219 12.49 11.25 16.88
C HIS A 219 11.00 11.43 17.14
N ASP A 220 10.62 11.48 18.42
CA ASP A 220 9.26 11.81 18.84
C ASP A 220 9.22 13.20 19.48
N ALA A 221 8.91 14.21 18.66
CA ALA A 221 8.86 15.61 19.11
C ALA A 221 7.82 15.86 20.21
N ALA A 222 6.71 15.10 20.23
CA ALA A 222 5.69 15.23 21.25
C ALA A 222 6.22 14.73 22.60
N LYS A 223 6.85 13.54 22.59
CA LYS A 223 7.51 12.98 23.79
C LYS A 223 8.63 13.88 24.30
N GLU A 224 9.47 14.40 23.41
CA GLU A 224 10.56 15.33 23.79
C GLU A 224 10.01 16.61 24.44
N LEU A 225 8.88 17.12 23.96
CA LEU A 225 8.24 18.29 24.53
C LEU A 225 7.59 17.98 25.88
N ASP A 226 6.88 16.86 26.00
CA ASP A 226 6.32 16.39 27.27
C ASP A 226 7.41 16.22 28.33
N ASP A 227 8.52 15.56 27.98
CA ASP A 227 9.67 15.39 28.87
C ASP A 227 10.25 16.76 29.30
N LYS A 228 10.34 17.73 28.37
CA LYS A 228 10.79 19.10 28.69
C LYS A 228 9.82 19.85 29.60
N ILE A 229 8.51 19.71 29.38
CA ILE A 229 7.46 20.35 30.19
C ILE A 229 7.49 19.78 31.61
N VAL A 230 7.48 18.45 31.74
CA VAL A 230 7.54 17.76 33.04
C VAL A 230 8.80 18.16 33.81
N ASN A 231 9.97 18.15 33.17
CA ASN A 231 11.23 18.56 33.81
C ASN A 231 11.23 20.04 34.23
N THR A 232 10.60 20.92 33.45
CA THR A 232 10.47 22.34 33.79
C THR A 232 9.51 22.53 34.97
N PHE A 233 8.43 21.76 35.03
CA PHE A 233 7.47 21.78 36.13
C PHE A 233 8.10 21.28 37.43
N LEU A 234 8.81 20.15 37.40
CA LEU A 234 9.54 19.61 38.55
C LEU A 234 10.59 20.59 39.09
N ARG A 235 11.32 21.29 38.21
CA ARG A 235 12.30 22.32 38.62
C ARG A 235 11.67 23.55 39.27
N LYS A 236 10.41 23.88 38.94
CA LYS A 236 9.67 24.98 39.57
C LYS A 236 9.07 24.60 40.93
N VAL A 237 8.72 23.34 41.13
CA VAL A 237 8.14 22.85 42.41
C VAL A 237 9.22 22.59 43.47
N MET A 238 10.46 22.33 43.06
CA MET A 238 11.61 22.11 43.96
C MET A 238 12.37 23.40 44.34
N LYS A 239 11.92 24.57 43.88
CA LYS A 239 12.41 25.90 44.29
C LYS A 239 11.39 26.56 45.19
#